data_AF-A0A5D6Y0V0-F1
#
_entry.id   AF-A0A5D6Y0V0-F1
#
_cell.length_a   1.000
_cell.length_b   1.000
_cell.length_c   1.000
_cell.angle_alpha   90.00
_cell.angle_beta   90.00
_cell.angle_gamma   90.00
#
_symmetry.space_group_name_H-M   'P 1'
#
loop_
_entity.id
_entity.type
_entity.pdbx_description
1 polymer ?
#
loop_
_entity_poly.entity_id
_entity_poly.type
_entity_poly.pdbx_seq_one_letter_code
_entity_poly.pdbx_strand_id
1 'polypeptide(L)'
;MARTRQATSTSSACFQSLQSPARHTLKSTSSHASSYSKHSASPASLGLDDSDGGSRDVRVLPFAEHACVLQAQEECRSLLSGNAVSVVEDEDVKEEVVEVSGPEAELVFATRNIFRYLVLFVKSLDQFFAFQLEVLDDKQQYRTLKVTNARSLARVEGASVQLPLAFGGPGGGWRYLCMDLQQLTAQAFGTQHVTTTHVRIGGNCRLLRVFFQDELYSDAELPAHLTFLGG
;
A
#
# COMPACT_ATOMS: atom_id res chain seq x y z
N MET A 1 -42.29 16.30 -6.02
CA MET A 1 -41.57 16.20 -4.72
C MET A 1 -40.33 15.35 -4.93
N ALA A 2 -39.21 15.98 -5.25
CA ALA A 2 -37.93 15.31 -5.48
C ALA A 2 -37.16 15.20 -4.16
N ARG A 3 -36.75 13.97 -3.78
CA ARG A 3 -35.87 13.73 -2.64
C ARG A 3 -34.43 13.62 -3.15
N THR A 4 -33.68 14.69 -2.96
CA THR A 4 -32.21 14.71 -3.05
C THR A 4 -31.64 13.79 -1.96
N ARG A 5 -30.89 12.75 -2.35
CA ARG A 5 -30.06 11.98 -1.40
C ARG A 5 -28.66 12.59 -1.38
N GLN A 6 -28.29 13.11 -0.23
CA GLN A 6 -26.94 13.57 0.10
C GLN A 6 -25.97 12.39 0.07
N ALA A 7 -24.90 12.52 -0.70
CA ALA A 7 -23.71 11.70 -0.57
C ALA A 7 -23.00 12.10 0.73
N THR A 8 -23.05 11.23 1.74
CA THR A 8 -22.36 11.44 3.01
C THR A 8 -20.87 11.15 2.87
N SER A 9 -20.09 12.23 2.93
CA SER A 9 -18.65 12.28 3.12
C SER A 9 -18.23 11.60 4.44
N THR A 10 -17.89 10.30 4.38
CA THR A 10 -17.37 9.54 5.53
C THR A 10 -15.95 9.00 5.34
N SER A 11 -15.39 9.04 4.13
CA SER A 11 -14.02 8.54 3.85
C SER A 11 -12.92 9.44 4.44
N SER A 12 -13.18 10.74 4.59
CA SER A 12 -12.19 11.73 5.05
C SER A 12 -11.81 11.58 6.54
N ALA A 13 -12.75 11.17 7.40
CA ALA A 13 -12.54 11.11 8.85
C ALA A 13 -11.64 9.93 9.29
N CYS A 14 -11.67 8.80 8.59
CA CYS A 14 -10.84 7.65 8.93
C CYS A 14 -9.37 7.87 8.52
N PHE A 15 -9.13 8.62 7.43
CA PHE A 15 -7.80 8.99 6.95
C PHE A 15 -7.04 9.87 7.96
N GLN A 16 -7.76 10.78 8.64
CA GLN A 16 -7.18 11.60 9.70
C GLN A 16 -6.70 10.76 10.90
N SER A 17 -7.31 9.62 11.22
CA SER A 17 -6.88 8.81 12.36
C SER A 17 -5.54 8.11 12.14
N LEU A 18 -5.15 7.85 10.89
CA LEU A 18 -3.82 7.31 10.54
C LEU A 18 -2.77 8.42 10.37
N GLN A 19 -3.20 9.66 10.15
CA GLN A 19 -2.35 10.83 9.88
C GLN A 19 -2.24 11.81 11.07
N SER A 20 -3.05 11.66 12.12
CA SER A 20 -3.10 12.60 13.25
C SER A 20 -2.02 12.26 14.30
N PRO A 21 -1.01 13.13 14.52
CA PRO A 21 -0.04 12.93 15.57
C PRO A 21 -0.68 13.27 16.93
N ALA A 22 -0.67 12.31 17.86
CA ALA A 22 -0.85 12.60 19.28
C ALA A 22 0.27 13.56 19.70
N ARG A 23 -0.08 14.82 19.99
CA ARG A 23 0.84 15.84 20.51
C ARG A 23 1.33 15.42 21.89
N HIS A 24 2.54 14.87 21.96
CA HIS A 24 3.33 14.89 23.18
C HIS A 24 4.67 15.57 22.92
N THR A 25 4.80 16.75 23.50
CA THR A 25 6.01 17.58 23.62
C THR A 25 7.16 16.78 24.23
N LEU A 26 8.20 16.54 23.45
CA LEU A 26 9.53 16.17 23.96
C LEU A 26 10.49 17.31 23.64
N LYS A 27 10.97 17.98 24.69
CA LYS A 27 12.04 18.97 24.63
C LYS A 27 13.38 18.24 24.53
N SER A 28 14.23 18.63 23.57
CA SER A 28 15.67 18.43 23.66
C SER A 28 16.39 19.54 22.89
N THR A 29 17.49 19.98 23.45
CA THR A 29 18.20 21.24 23.26
C THR A 29 19.47 21.09 22.42
N SER A 30 19.79 22.15 21.65
CA SER A 30 21.14 22.56 21.18
C SER A 30 21.85 21.62 20.20
N SER A 31 22.73 22.04 19.28
CA SER A 31 23.15 23.34 18.74
C SER A 31 24.16 23.05 17.60
N HIS A 32 24.42 24.07 16.78
CA HIS A 32 25.54 24.25 15.84
C HIS A 32 25.41 23.76 14.39
N ALA A 33 25.41 24.78 13.53
CA ALA A 33 25.53 24.77 12.08
C ALA A 33 27.00 24.80 11.64
N SER A 34 27.28 24.29 10.44
CA SER A 34 28.11 25.01 9.46
C SER A 34 27.93 24.46 8.04
N SER A 35 27.87 25.42 7.11
CA SER A 35 27.71 25.26 5.67
C SER A 35 29.05 24.96 5.00
N TYR A 36 29.04 24.29 3.85
CA TYR A 36 30.03 24.54 2.79
C TYR A 36 29.44 24.31 1.39
N SER A 37 29.95 25.11 0.46
CA SER A 37 29.36 25.50 -0.81
C SER A 37 29.62 24.58 -2.00
N LYS A 38 28.74 24.78 -2.98
CA LYS A 38 28.72 24.38 -4.40
C LYS A 38 30.08 24.41 -5.11
N HIS A 39 30.35 23.39 -5.92
CA HIS A 39 31.13 23.54 -7.15
C HIS A 39 30.46 22.79 -8.31
N SER A 40 30.23 23.57 -9.36
CA SER A 40 29.71 23.25 -10.68
C SER A 40 30.78 22.62 -11.57
N ALA A 41 30.43 21.56 -12.32
CA ALA A 41 31.03 21.27 -13.63
C ALA A 41 30.20 20.25 -14.43
N SER A 42 29.73 20.69 -15.60
CA SER A 42 29.37 19.91 -16.80
C SER A 42 29.46 20.92 -17.95
N PRO A 43 29.88 20.58 -19.18
CA PRO A 43 29.26 19.48 -19.95
C PRO A 43 30.22 18.69 -20.87
N ALA A 44 29.79 17.49 -21.25
CA ALA A 44 30.24 16.86 -22.49
C ALA A 44 29.04 16.16 -23.14
N SER A 45 28.57 16.76 -24.22
CA SER A 45 27.54 16.29 -25.13
C SER A 45 28.08 15.18 -26.02
N LEU A 46 27.45 14.00 -25.98
CA LEU A 46 27.58 12.98 -27.01
C LEU A 46 26.18 12.60 -27.52
N GLY A 47 26.12 12.46 -28.84
CA GLY A 47 24.93 12.61 -29.66
C GLY A 47 23.92 11.48 -29.59
N LEU A 48 22.80 11.82 -30.21
CA LEU A 48 21.57 11.09 -30.44
C LEU A 48 21.78 9.81 -31.25
N ASP A 49 21.20 8.71 -30.77
CA ASP A 49 20.63 7.69 -31.64
C ASP A 49 19.16 7.55 -31.24
N ASP A 50 18.31 8.29 -31.95
CA ASP A 50 16.86 8.33 -31.81
C ASP A 50 16.29 7.25 -32.74
N SER A 51 16.10 6.04 -32.21
CA SER A 51 15.49 4.91 -32.93
C SER A 51 14.93 3.90 -31.94
N ASP A 52 13.67 4.09 -31.55
CA ASP A 52 12.59 3.09 -31.66
C ASP A 52 11.44 3.52 -30.73
N GLY A 53 10.49 4.27 -31.30
CA GLY A 53 9.25 4.69 -30.66
C GLY A 53 8.23 3.55 -30.56
N GLY A 54 8.67 2.37 -30.10
CA GLY A 54 7.78 1.31 -29.68
C GLY A 54 7.15 1.71 -28.35
N SER A 55 5.93 2.25 -28.40
CA SER A 55 5.05 2.31 -27.23
C SER A 55 5.00 0.89 -26.67
N ARG A 56 5.71 0.63 -25.57
CA ARG A 56 5.67 -0.66 -24.90
C ARG A 56 4.24 -0.87 -24.47
N ASP A 57 3.51 -1.68 -25.24
CA ASP A 57 2.12 -2.02 -24.94
C ASP A 57 2.11 -2.63 -23.53
N VAL A 58 1.59 -1.88 -22.57
CA VAL A 58 1.57 -2.28 -21.17
C VAL A 58 0.48 -3.35 -21.07
N ARG A 59 0.89 -4.62 -21.18
CA ARG A 59 -0.02 -5.75 -21.01
C ARG A 59 -0.48 -5.80 -19.55
N VAL A 60 -1.70 -5.34 -19.32
CA VAL A 60 -2.41 -5.55 -18.05
C VAL A 60 -2.85 -7.00 -18.01
N LEU A 61 -2.30 -7.77 -17.07
CA LEU A 61 -2.72 -9.15 -16.83
C LEU A 61 -3.96 -9.15 -15.93
N PRO A 62 -4.94 -10.04 -16.18
CA PRO A 62 -5.98 -10.33 -15.19
C PRO A 62 -5.36 -10.75 -13.87
N PHE A 63 -6.01 -10.42 -12.75
CA PHE A 63 -5.41 -10.68 -11.43
C PHE A 63 -5.20 -12.19 -11.19
N ALA A 64 -6.06 -13.03 -11.76
CA ALA A 64 -5.94 -14.49 -11.77
C ALA A 64 -4.67 -15.02 -12.45
N GLU A 65 -4.12 -14.29 -13.42
CA GLU A 65 -2.90 -14.67 -14.14
C GLU A 65 -1.63 -14.12 -13.48
N HIS A 66 -1.77 -13.32 -12.42
CA HIS A 66 -0.63 -12.73 -11.75
C HIS A 66 0.16 -13.80 -10.99
N ALA A 67 1.48 -13.83 -11.17
CA ALA A 67 2.35 -14.89 -10.63
C ALA A 67 2.21 -15.09 -9.11
N CYS A 68 2.03 -14.01 -8.33
CA CYS A 68 1.86 -14.14 -6.88
C CYS A 68 0.56 -14.87 -6.49
N VAL A 69 -0.51 -14.73 -7.29
CA VAL A 69 -1.80 -15.39 -7.04
C VAL A 69 -1.68 -16.87 -7.37
N LEU A 70 -1.10 -17.19 -8.53
CA LEU A 70 -0.85 -18.58 -8.94
C LEU A 70 0.05 -19.31 -7.95
N GLN A 71 1.11 -18.65 -7.48
CA GLN A 71 2.01 -19.22 -6.48
C GLN A 71 1.28 -19.48 -5.16
N ALA A 72 0.55 -18.50 -4.63
CA ALA A 72 -0.18 -18.66 -3.37
C ALA A 72 -1.28 -19.74 -3.46
N GLN A 73 -1.94 -19.88 -4.62
CA GLN A 73 -2.90 -20.94 -4.89
C GLN A 73 -2.26 -22.33 -4.81
N GLU A 74 -1.09 -22.52 -5.44
CA GLU A 74 -0.39 -23.80 -5.44
C GLU A 74 0.16 -24.15 -4.05
N GLU A 75 0.69 -23.16 -3.32
CA GLU A 75 1.15 -23.33 -1.94
C GLU A 75 0.00 -23.76 -1.01
N CYS A 76 -1.15 -23.08 -1.07
CA CYS A 76 -2.33 -23.45 -0.28
C CYS A 76 -2.84 -24.85 -0.62
N ARG A 77 -2.86 -25.21 -1.91
CA ARG A 77 -3.26 -26.54 -2.38
C ARG A 77 -2.33 -27.64 -1.87
N SER A 78 -1.03 -27.38 -1.88
CA SER A 78 0.00 -28.36 -1.50
C SER A 78 0.04 -28.63 0.01
N LEU A 79 -0.22 -27.61 0.83
CA LEU A 79 -0.09 -27.71 2.29
C LEU A 79 -1.31 -28.35 2.99
N LEU A 80 -2.47 -28.41 2.34
CA LEU A 80 -3.71 -29.00 2.88
C LEU A 80 -4.10 -28.51 4.29
N SER A 81 -3.74 -27.26 4.63
CA SER A 81 -3.93 -26.67 5.97
C SER A 81 -5.31 -26.03 6.18
N GLY A 82 -6.17 -26.04 5.16
CA GLY A 82 -7.44 -25.30 5.14
C GLY A 82 -7.30 -23.82 4.75
N ASN A 83 -6.08 -23.36 4.45
CA ASN A 83 -5.83 -22.07 3.80
C ASN A 83 -6.25 -22.12 2.33
N ALA A 84 -6.71 -21.01 1.79
CA ALA A 84 -7.08 -20.89 0.39
C ALA A 84 -6.80 -19.48 -0.15
N VAL A 85 -6.35 -19.43 -1.39
CA VAL A 85 -6.37 -18.22 -2.23
C VAL A 85 -7.22 -18.55 -3.44
N SER A 86 -8.19 -17.70 -3.77
CA SER A 86 -9.11 -17.92 -4.89
C SER A 86 -9.42 -16.61 -5.59
N VAL A 87 -9.83 -16.68 -6.85
CA VAL A 87 -10.39 -15.54 -7.58
C VAL A 87 -11.90 -15.71 -7.58
N VAL A 88 -12.62 -14.67 -7.15
CA VAL A 88 -14.08 -14.68 -7.00
C VAL A 88 -14.66 -13.40 -7.57
N GLU A 89 -15.89 -13.45 -8.07
CA GLU A 89 -16.65 -12.26 -8.41
C GLU A 89 -17.24 -11.66 -7.12
N ASP A 90 -16.91 -10.41 -6.80
CA ASP A 90 -17.46 -9.72 -5.63
C ASP A 90 -18.72 -8.93 -6.00
N GLU A 91 -19.79 -9.14 -5.22
CA GLU A 91 -21.10 -8.56 -5.52
C GLU A 91 -21.17 -7.04 -5.38
N ASP A 92 -20.29 -6.42 -4.58
CA ASP A 92 -20.33 -4.97 -4.34
C ASP A 92 -19.64 -4.20 -5.47
N VAL A 93 -18.52 -4.74 -5.98
CA VAL A 93 -17.71 -4.08 -7.02
C VAL A 93 -17.98 -4.62 -8.42
N LYS A 94 -18.65 -5.78 -8.55
CA LYS A 94 -18.95 -6.43 -9.84
C LYS A 94 -17.70 -6.68 -10.69
N GLU A 95 -16.60 -7.00 -10.02
CA GLU A 95 -15.30 -7.31 -10.60
C GLU A 95 -14.74 -8.60 -9.98
N GLU A 96 -13.79 -9.23 -10.67
CA GLU A 96 -12.99 -10.31 -10.09
C GLU A 96 -12.03 -9.76 -9.03
N VAL A 97 -12.01 -10.40 -7.87
CA VAL A 97 -11.12 -10.06 -6.76
C VAL A 97 -10.41 -11.30 -6.25
N VAL A 98 -9.25 -11.11 -5.64
CA VAL A 98 -8.51 -12.20 -5.01
C VAL A 98 -8.97 -12.31 -3.56
N GLU A 99 -9.59 -13.43 -3.21
CA GLU A 99 -9.92 -13.77 -1.84
C GLU A 99 -8.76 -14.57 -1.22
N VAL A 100 -8.29 -14.08 -0.07
CA VAL A 100 -7.31 -14.76 0.79
C VAL A 100 -8.06 -15.22 2.02
N SER A 101 -8.00 -16.53 2.31
CA SER A 101 -8.75 -17.18 3.38
C SER A 101 -7.84 -18.09 4.19
N GLY A 102 -7.90 -17.96 5.51
CA GLY A 102 -7.07 -18.71 6.46
C GLY A 102 -5.97 -17.89 7.13
N PRO A 103 -5.51 -18.31 8.31
CA PRO A 103 -4.58 -17.52 9.14
C PRO A 103 -3.14 -17.44 8.61
N GLU A 104 -2.74 -18.37 7.73
CA GLU A 104 -1.38 -18.40 7.16
C GLU A 104 -1.39 -18.17 5.64
N ALA A 105 -2.56 -17.96 5.04
CA ALA A 105 -2.66 -17.58 3.64
C ALA A 105 -2.17 -16.14 3.47
N GLU A 106 -1.29 -15.93 2.48
CA GLU A 106 -0.83 -14.61 2.11
C GLU A 106 -0.53 -14.50 0.61
N LEU A 107 -0.65 -13.29 0.08
CA LEU A 107 -0.09 -12.87 -1.19
C LEU A 107 1.23 -12.16 -0.92
N VAL A 108 2.30 -12.56 -1.62
CA VAL A 108 3.61 -11.94 -1.51
C VAL A 108 3.99 -11.30 -2.83
N PHE A 109 4.01 -9.97 -2.86
CA PHE A 109 4.49 -9.18 -3.99
C PHE A 109 5.94 -8.78 -3.75
N ALA A 110 6.87 -9.48 -4.41
CA ALA A 110 8.26 -9.03 -4.49
C ALA A 110 8.34 -7.84 -5.47
N THR A 111 8.94 -6.74 -5.02
CA THR A 111 9.00 -5.49 -5.81
C THR A 111 10.29 -4.73 -5.52
N ARG A 112 10.57 -3.73 -6.33
CA ARG A 112 11.55 -2.68 -6.02
C ARG A 112 10.92 -1.37 -6.47
N ASN A 113 10.16 -0.77 -5.58
CA ASN A 113 9.39 0.43 -5.89
C ASN A 113 9.81 1.62 -5.01
N ILE A 114 10.12 2.74 -5.65
CA ILE A 114 10.62 3.97 -5.01
C ILE A 114 9.51 5.01 -4.76
N PHE A 115 8.28 4.74 -5.16
CA PHE A 115 7.20 5.70 -5.02
C PHE A 115 6.74 5.81 -3.57
N ARG A 116 6.28 7.02 -3.24
CA ARG A 116 5.95 7.44 -1.88
C ARG A 116 4.70 6.78 -1.34
N TYR A 117 3.72 6.53 -2.19
CA TYR A 117 2.41 6.06 -1.76
C TYR A 117 2.17 4.62 -2.21
N LEU A 118 1.65 3.82 -1.29
CA LEU A 118 1.11 2.50 -1.60
C LEU A 118 -0.41 2.53 -1.40
N VAL A 119 -1.12 2.12 -2.44
CA VAL A 119 -2.57 2.08 -2.50
C VAL A 119 -3.06 0.63 -2.49
N LEU A 120 -4.01 0.32 -1.61
CA LEU A 120 -4.74 -0.95 -1.57
C LEU A 120 -6.24 -0.69 -1.59
N PHE A 121 -6.95 -1.47 -2.40
CA PHE A 121 -8.40 -1.62 -2.32
C PHE A 121 -8.72 -2.99 -1.73
N VAL A 122 -9.16 -2.99 -0.47
CA VAL A 122 -9.28 -4.21 0.32
C VAL A 122 -10.57 -4.25 1.11
N LYS A 123 -11.17 -5.42 1.22
CA LYS A 123 -12.33 -5.72 2.06
C LYS A 123 -11.94 -6.76 3.10
N SER A 124 -12.16 -6.46 4.37
CA SER A 124 -11.95 -7.43 5.46
C SER A 124 -13.18 -8.32 5.56
N LEU A 125 -12.98 -9.64 5.67
CA LEU A 125 -14.08 -10.61 5.82
C LEU A 125 -14.40 -10.85 7.31
N ASP A 126 -14.60 -9.76 8.06
CA ASP A 126 -14.92 -9.73 9.50
C ASP A 126 -14.02 -10.60 10.42
N GLN A 127 -12.80 -10.88 9.97
CA GLN A 127 -11.78 -11.59 10.74
C GLN A 127 -10.47 -10.80 10.79
N PHE A 128 -9.43 -11.40 11.35
CA PHE A 128 -8.09 -10.83 11.38
C PHE A 128 -7.60 -10.52 9.95
N PHE A 129 -7.15 -9.27 9.77
CA PHE A 129 -6.49 -8.80 8.56
C PHE A 129 -5.18 -8.09 8.94
N ALA A 130 -4.15 -8.37 8.14
CA ALA A 130 -2.92 -7.59 8.18
C ALA A 130 -2.26 -7.55 6.81
N PHE A 131 -1.60 -6.43 6.53
CA PHE A 131 -0.58 -6.41 5.50
C PHE A 131 0.72 -5.86 6.07
N GLN A 132 1.82 -6.25 5.46
CA GLN A 132 3.16 -5.92 5.88
C GLN A 132 3.99 -5.46 4.68
N LEU A 133 4.77 -4.41 4.91
CA LEU A 133 5.73 -3.89 3.95
C LEU A 133 7.12 -4.10 4.50
N GLU A 134 8.04 -4.49 3.63
CA GLU A 134 9.47 -4.36 3.88
C GLU A 134 9.98 -3.18 3.07
N VAL A 135 10.65 -2.24 3.74
CA VAL A 135 11.20 -1.03 3.11
C VAL A 135 12.68 -0.91 3.44
N LEU A 136 13.47 -0.45 2.49
CA LEU A 136 14.86 -0.01 2.69
C LEU A 136 14.85 1.49 2.97
N ASP A 137 15.57 1.91 4.00
CA ASP A 137 15.73 3.33 4.36
C ASP A 137 17.07 3.94 3.92
N ASP A 138 17.21 5.25 4.11
CA ASP A 138 18.42 6.02 3.79
C ASP A 138 19.66 5.65 4.64
N LYS A 139 19.49 4.87 5.71
CA LYS A 139 20.57 4.27 6.50
C LYS A 139 20.92 2.85 6.05
N GLN A 140 20.42 2.42 4.90
CA GLN A 140 20.60 1.06 4.37
C GLN A 140 20.10 -0.02 5.34
N GLN A 141 19.03 0.27 6.08
CA GLN A 141 18.40 -0.68 6.98
C GLN A 141 17.05 -1.11 6.43
N TYR A 142 16.76 -2.41 6.52
CA TYR A 142 15.43 -2.94 6.26
C TYR A 142 14.52 -2.65 7.45
N ARG A 143 13.33 -2.13 7.16
CA ARG A 143 12.28 -1.82 8.12
C ARG A 143 11.00 -2.57 7.76
N THR A 144 10.27 -2.97 8.79
CA THR A 144 8.99 -3.64 8.64
C THR A 144 7.86 -2.69 9.04
N LEU A 145 6.95 -2.38 8.12
CA LEU A 145 5.72 -1.65 8.40
C LEU A 145 4.56 -2.64 8.37
N LYS A 146 3.94 -2.95 9.50
CA LYS A 146 2.77 -3.82 9.57
C LYS A 146 1.53 -3.01 9.92
N VAL A 147 0.46 -3.18 9.16
CA VAL A 147 -0.84 -2.53 9.41
C VAL A 147 -1.87 -3.62 9.66
N THR A 148 -2.64 -3.52 10.75
CA THR A 148 -3.53 -4.62 11.17
C THR A 148 -4.75 -4.15 11.97
N ASN A 149 -5.85 -4.88 11.86
CA ASN A 149 -7.06 -4.67 12.67
C ASN A 149 -7.03 -5.36 14.05
N ALA A 150 -5.95 -6.07 14.39
CA ALA A 150 -5.83 -6.82 15.65
C ALA A 150 -5.32 -6.01 16.84
N ARG A 151 -5.01 -4.74 16.61
CA ARG A 151 -4.43 -3.82 17.59
C ARG A 151 -5.10 -2.46 17.45
N SER A 152 -5.29 -1.79 18.58
CA SER A 152 -5.86 -0.45 18.66
C SER A 152 -4.80 0.64 18.78
N LEU A 153 -3.56 0.28 19.10
CA LEU A 153 -2.45 1.22 19.33
C LEU A 153 -1.27 0.90 18.43
N ALA A 154 -0.60 1.97 17.97
CA ALA A 154 0.65 1.85 17.26
C ALA A 154 1.78 1.41 18.20
N ARG A 155 2.71 0.59 17.70
CA ARG A 155 3.87 0.09 18.45
C ARG A 155 5.10 0.07 17.55
N VAL A 156 6.17 0.73 17.99
CA VAL A 156 7.48 0.67 17.35
C VAL A 156 8.37 -0.24 18.18
N GLU A 157 9.07 -1.17 17.51
CA GLU A 157 9.98 -2.13 18.13
C GLU A 157 11.17 -2.40 17.21
N GLY A 158 12.34 -1.86 17.58
CA GLY A 158 13.56 -1.99 16.79
C GLY A 158 13.39 -1.46 15.37
N ALA A 159 13.51 -2.36 14.38
CA ALA A 159 13.34 -2.05 12.96
C ALA A 159 11.90 -2.25 12.45
N SER A 160 10.94 -2.48 13.34
CA SER A 160 9.55 -2.75 12.97
C SER A 160 8.60 -1.74 13.59
N VAL A 161 7.51 -1.42 12.88
CA VAL A 161 6.36 -0.68 13.41
C VAL A 161 5.09 -1.43 13.07
N GLN A 162 4.18 -1.47 14.04
CA GLN A 162 2.82 -1.96 13.88
C GLN A 162 1.86 -0.79 14.01
N LEU A 163 0.96 -0.63 13.06
CA LEU A 163 -0.02 0.44 12.99
C LEU A 163 -1.44 -0.16 13.05
N PRO A 164 -2.35 0.44 13.82
CA PRO A 164 -3.73 -0.03 13.93
C PRO A 164 -4.51 0.32 12.64
N LEU A 165 -5.42 -0.55 12.24
CA LEU A 165 -6.36 -0.33 11.14
C LEU A 165 -7.79 -0.55 11.61
N ALA A 166 -8.59 0.51 11.61
CA ALA A 166 -10.01 0.41 11.90
C ALA A 166 -10.79 0.14 10.60
N PHE A 167 -11.35 -1.06 10.43
CA PHE A 167 -12.39 -1.27 9.42
C PHE A 167 -13.71 -0.65 9.92
N GLY A 168 -14.41 0.06 9.04
CA GLY A 168 -15.60 0.81 9.42
C GLY A 168 -16.83 -0.10 9.46
N GLY A 169 -17.49 -0.17 10.62
CA GLY A 169 -18.88 -0.60 10.80
C GLY A 169 -19.19 -2.09 10.55
N PRO A 170 -20.35 -2.57 11.03
CA PRO A 170 -20.83 -3.93 10.77
C PRO A 170 -21.17 -4.09 9.28
N GLY A 171 -20.67 -5.16 8.65
CA GLY A 171 -20.97 -5.53 7.26
C GLY A 171 -19.77 -5.56 6.31
N GLY A 172 -18.53 -5.36 6.80
CA GLY A 172 -17.31 -5.62 6.02
C GLY A 172 -17.26 -4.89 4.68
N GLY A 173 -17.15 -3.56 4.68
CA GLY A 173 -17.09 -2.77 3.45
C GLY A 173 -15.71 -2.77 2.77
N TRP A 174 -15.72 -2.50 1.46
CA TRP A 174 -14.51 -2.16 0.70
C TRP A 174 -13.86 -0.89 1.25
N ARG A 175 -12.53 -0.90 1.32
CA ARG A 175 -11.73 0.23 1.78
C ARG A 175 -10.64 0.58 0.79
N TYR A 176 -10.54 1.87 0.53
CA TYR A 176 -9.37 2.51 -0.04
C TYR A 176 -8.36 2.84 1.07
N LEU A 177 -7.16 2.27 0.97
CA LEU A 177 -6.01 2.59 1.81
C LEU A 177 -4.96 3.23 0.93
N CYS A 178 -4.51 4.43 1.25
CA CYS A 178 -3.39 5.09 0.59
C CYS A 178 -2.40 5.52 1.67
N MET A 179 -1.25 4.87 1.71
CA MET A 179 -0.26 5.05 2.76
C MET A 179 0.91 5.87 2.27
N ASP A 180 1.27 6.91 3.01
CA ASP A 180 2.48 7.69 2.79
C ASP A 180 3.68 7.00 3.44
N LEU A 181 4.41 6.20 2.65
CA LEU A 181 5.55 5.41 3.14
C LEU A 181 6.70 6.30 3.61
N GLN A 182 6.86 7.47 2.99
CA GLN A 182 7.84 8.47 3.41
C GLN A 182 7.53 8.96 4.81
N GLN A 183 6.28 9.38 5.05
CA GLN A 183 5.84 9.89 6.34
C GLN A 183 5.90 8.80 7.42
N LEU A 184 5.43 7.59 7.12
CA LEU A 184 5.42 6.49 8.07
C LEU A 184 6.85 6.10 8.49
N THR A 185 7.79 6.01 7.53
CA THR A 185 9.20 5.71 7.82
C THR A 185 9.85 6.82 8.68
N ALA A 186 9.58 8.09 8.35
CA ALA A 186 10.10 9.21 9.12
C ALA A 186 9.55 9.25 10.55
N GLN A 187 8.25 9.00 10.72
CA GLN A 187 7.62 9.01 12.05
C GLN A 187 8.03 7.82 12.92
N ALA A 188 8.16 6.63 12.34
CA ALA A 188 8.48 5.42 13.10
C ALA A 188 9.98 5.32 13.44
N PHE A 189 10.87 5.72 12.51
CA PHE A 189 12.31 5.42 12.62
C PHE A 189 13.21 6.65 12.50
N GLY A 190 12.67 7.82 12.17
CA GLY A 190 13.48 9.02 11.92
C GLY A 190 14.39 8.89 10.69
N THR A 191 13.98 8.09 9.70
CA THR A 191 14.70 7.84 8.45
C THR A 191 13.81 8.09 7.24
N GLN A 192 14.41 8.14 6.04
CA GLN A 192 13.68 8.37 4.80
C GLN A 192 13.41 7.05 4.06
N HIS A 193 12.22 6.89 3.47
CA HIS A 193 11.93 5.76 2.58
C HIS A 193 12.79 5.89 1.32
N VAL A 194 13.39 4.76 0.90
CA VAL A 194 14.18 4.69 -0.35
C VAL A 194 13.51 3.75 -1.34
N THR A 195 13.15 2.55 -0.90
CA THR A 195 12.43 1.59 -1.74
C THR A 195 11.62 0.63 -0.89
N THR A 196 10.48 0.19 -1.41
CA THR A 196 9.74 -0.97 -0.91
C THR A 196 10.24 -2.22 -1.62
N THR A 197 10.51 -3.29 -0.88
CA THR A 197 11.03 -4.56 -1.41
C THR A 197 9.98 -5.67 -1.42
N HIS A 198 9.07 -5.66 -0.45
CA HIS A 198 8.00 -6.65 -0.38
C HIS A 198 6.70 -6.00 0.11
N VAL A 199 5.58 -6.46 -0.46
CA VAL A 199 4.24 -6.25 0.09
C VAL A 199 3.65 -7.63 0.37
N ARG A 200 3.32 -7.91 1.63
CA ARG A 200 2.64 -9.13 2.07
C ARG A 200 1.23 -8.80 2.51
N ILE A 201 0.23 -9.45 1.94
CA ILE A 201 -1.17 -9.22 2.28
C ILE A 201 -1.74 -10.56 2.74
N GLY A 202 -2.18 -10.63 3.98
CA GLY A 202 -2.66 -11.88 4.57
C GLY A 202 -3.82 -11.69 5.54
N GLY A 203 -4.31 -12.83 6.04
CA GLY A 203 -5.57 -12.89 6.77
C GLY A 203 -6.78 -12.83 5.85
N ASN A 204 -7.97 -12.96 6.44
CA ASN A 204 -9.19 -13.17 5.66
C ASN A 204 -9.65 -11.85 5.02
N CYS A 205 -9.39 -11.70 3.73
CA CYS A 205 -9.69 -10.48 2.99
C CYS A 205 -9.97 -10.74 1.51
N ARG A 206 -10.57 -9.76 0.86
CA ARG A 206 -10.62 -9.65 -0.60
C ARG A 206 -9.77 -8.47 -1.03
N LEU A 207 -8.91 -8.69 -2.02
CA LEU A 207 -8.05 -7.69 -2.62
C LEU A 207 -8.52 -7.42 -4.05
N LEU A 208 -8.84 -6.16 -4.34
CA LEU A 208 -9.25 -5.73 -5.67
C LEU A 208 -8.06 -5.13 -6.42
N ARG A 209 -7.33 -4.21 -5.79
CA ARG A 209 -6.19 -3.51 -6.40
C ARG A 209 -5.08 -3.29 -5.39
N VAL A 210 -3.84 -3.35 -5.86
CA VAL A 210 -2.64 -2.93 -5.13
C VAL A 210 -1.67 -2.27 -6.11
N PHE A 211 -1.27 -1.03 -5.84
CA PHE A 211 -0.34 -0.30 -6.70
C PHE A 211 0.38 0.80 -5.95
N PHE A 212 1.45 1.30 -6.56
CA PHE A 212 2.22 2.42 -6.04
C PHE A 212 1.98 3.68 -6.87
N GLN A 213 2.03 4.85 -6.22
CA GLN A 213 1.92 6.16 -6.86
C GLN A 213 2.89 7.15 -6.19
N ASP A 214 3.44 8.06 -6.98
CA ASP A 214 4.39 9.09 -6.54
C ASP A 214 3.69 10.29 -5.87
N GLU A 215 2.51 10.65 -6.39
CA GLU A 215 1.67 11.74 -5.90
C GLU A 215 0.30 11.24 -5.42
N LEU A 216 -0.47 12.13 -4.79
CA LEU A 216 -1.86 11.85 -4.42
C LEU A 216 -2.78 12.12 -5.60
N TYR A 217 -3.08 11.09 -6.39
CA TYR A 217 -4.06 11.15 -7.46
C TYR A 217 -5.49 11.04 -6.94
N SER A 218 -6.39 11.80 -7.55
CA SER A 218 -7.83 11.60 -7.48
C SER A 218 -8.26 10.44 -8.39
N ASP A 219 -9.44 9.88 -8.15
CA ASP A 219 -9.97 8.75 -8.94
C ASP A 219 -10.05 9.08 -10.44
N ALA A 220 -10.38 10.32 -10.80
CA ALA A 220 -10.49 10.77 -12.20
C ALA A 220 -9.13 10.90 -12.91
N GLU A 221 -8.03 10.96 -12.17
CA GLU A 221 -6.68 11.04 -12.72
C GLU A 221 -6.05 9.65 -12.88
N LEU A 222 -6.67 8.61 -12.31
CA LEU A 222 -6.21 7.25 -12.45
C LEU A 222 -6.55 6.69 -13.84
N PRO A 223 -5.67 5.86 -14.43
CA PRO A 223 -6.01 5.06 -15.61
C PRO A 223 -7.26 4.22 -15.38
N ALA A 224 -8.05 3.96 -16.43
CA ALA A 224 -9.33 3.25 -16.34
C ALA A 224 -9.28 1.87 -15.63
N HIS A 225 -8.14 1.18 -15.67
CA HIS A 225 -7.97 -0.11 -14.97
C HIS A 225 -7.70 0.05 -13.46
N LEU A 226 -7.41 1.26 -13.00
CA LEU A 226 -7.17 1.63 -11.59
C LEU A 226 -8.29 2.47 -10.97
N THR A 227 -9.20 3.04 -11.78
CA THR A 227 -10.34 3.82 -11.26
C THR A 227 -11.32 2.94 -10.50
N PHE A 228 -11.97 3.52 -9.48
CA PHE A 228 -13.01 2.88 -8.68
C PHE A 228 -14.38 2.99 -9.31
N LEU A 229 -14.67 4.15 -9.91
CA LEU A 229 -15.83 4.32 -10.76
C LEU A 229 -15.41 3.78 -12.12
N GLY A 230 -15.79 2.54 -12.42
CA GLY A 230 -15.71 2.04 -13.79
C GLY A 230 -16.29 3.10 -14.75
N GLY A 231 -15.60 3.33 -15.86
CA GLY A 231 -16.09 4.22 -16.93
C GLY A 231 -17.41 3.75 -17.51
#